data_AF-A0A935JLU6-F1
#
_entry.id   AF-A0A935JLU6-F1
#
_cell.length_a   1.000
_cell.length_b   1.000
_cell.length_c   1.000
_cell.angle_alpha   90.00
_cell.angle_beta   90.00
_cell.angle_gamma   90.00
#
_symmetry.space_group_name_H-M   'P 1'
#
loop_
_entity.id
_entity.type
_entity.pdbx_description
1 polymer ?
#
loop_
_entity_poly.entity_id
_entity_poly.type
_entity_poly.pdbx_seq_one_letter_code
_entity_poly.pdbx_strand_id
1 'polypeptide(L)'
;MRFFLFISVCLFLTSCVSDTSIKQDELIGKWIVIEALRNNKKTNTLEGAFFYFDQHILTTNFMGGENQAGYQLAKNVLQLTKGMDYTFHLERTPELGVIVMKTKIQKTEFLFKLKKE
;
A
#
# COMPACT_ATOMS: atom_id res chain seq x y z
N MET A 1 42.02 36.28 -34.69
CA MET A 1 41.24 35.04 -34.87
C MET A 1 41.76 33.97 -33.93
N ARG A 2 40.95 33.54 -32.96
CA ARG A 2 40.72 32.14 -32.53
C ARG A 2 40.16 32.13 -31.11
N PHE A 3 38.84 32.29 -31.10
CA PHE A 3 37.92 31.78 -30.09
C PHE A 3 38.28 30.32 -29.76
N PHE A 4 38.61 30.02 -28.50
CA PHE A 4 38.60 28.65 -27.99
C PHE A 4 37.69 28.64 -26.77
N LEU A 5 36.39 28.55 -27.05
CA LEU A 5 35.32 28.47 -26.07
C LEU A 5 35.15 26.99 -25.73
N PHE A 6 35.85 26.54 -24.68
CA PHE A 6 35.67 25.20 -24.10
C PHE A 6 34.30 25.16 -23.42
N ILE A 7 33.29 24.72 -24.17
CA ILE A 7 31.97 24.39 -23.65
C ILE A 7 32.12 23.10 -22.84
N SER A 8 32.30 23.26 -21.54
CA SER A 8 32.17 22.17 -20.57
C SER A 8 30.69 21.78 -20.51
N VAL A 9 30.36 20.69 -21.20
CA VAL A 9 29.04 20.06 -21.21
C VAL A 9 28.77 19.56 -19.79
N CYS A 10 28.02 20.35 -19.02
CA CYS A 10 27.37 19.87 -17.80
C CYS A 10 26.33 18.81 -18.19
N LEU A 11 26.72 17.54 -18.09
CA LEU A 11 25.81 16.42 -18.08
C LEU A 11 24.96 16.53 -16.80
N PHE A 12 23.76 17.10 -16.93
CA PHE A 12 22.71 17.02 -15.93
C PHE A 12 22.27 15.56 -15.80
N LEU A 13 23.00 14.79 -14.99
CA LEU A 13 22.54 13.51 -14.46
C LEU A 13 21.40 13.80 -13.49
N THR A 14 20.19 13.95 -14.03
CA THR A 14 18.98 13.91 -13.23
C THR A 14 18.83 12.48 -12.72
N SER A 15 19.30 12.24 -11.49
CA SER A 15 19.01 10.99 -10.77
C SER A 15 17.53 11.03 -10.40
N CYS A 16 16.68 10.57 -11.32
CA CYS A 16 15.28 10.33 -11.05
C CYS A 16 15.19 9.07 -10.19
N VAL A 17 15.35 9.24 -8.87
CA VAL A 17 14.95 8.22 -7.90
C VAL A 17 13.44 8.10 -8.03
N SER A 18 12.99 7.05 -8.71
CA SER A 18 11.57 6.76 -8.84
C SER A 18 11.01 6.46 -7.45
N ASP A 19 10.07 7.30 -7.01
CA ASP A 19 9.35 7.06 -5.77
C ASP A 19 8.47 5.82 -5.94
N THR A 20 8.79 4.76 -5.21
CA THR A 20 8.08 3.48 -5.24
C THR A 20 6.88 3.45 -4.30
N SER A 21 6.59 4.56 -3.61
CA SER A 21 5.46 4.64 -2.70
C SER A 21 4.11 4.50 -3.40
N ILE A 22 3.13 4.03 -2.65
CA ILE A 22 1.75 3.93 -3.09
C ILE A 22 1.07 5.27 -2.80
N LYS A 23 0.51 5.90 -3.83
CA LYS A 23 -0.22 7.16 -3.69
C LYS A 23 -1.63 6.91 -3.21
N GLN A 24 -2.20 7.89 -2.51
CA GLN A 24 -3.57 7.78 -1.98
C GLN A 24 -4.60 7.53 -3.09
N ASP A 25 -4.50 8.26 -4.20
CA ASP A 25 -5.40 8.09 -5.35
C ASP A 25 -5.32 6.70 -6.00
N GLU A 26 -4.16 6.02 -5.91
CA GLU A 26 -4.00 4.66 -6.42
C GLU A 26 -4.74 3.64 -5.55
N LEU A 27 -4.82 3.91 -4.24
CA LEU A 27 -5.45 3.04 -3.25
C LEU A 27 -6.98 3.12 -3.30
N ILE A 28 -7.57 4.22 -3.78
CA ILE A 28 -9.02 4.39 -3.88
C ILE A 28 -9.67 3.25 -4.66
N GLY A 29 -10.80 2.76 -4.14
CA GLY A 29 -11.59 1.67 -4.70
C GLY A 29 -11.62 0.41 -3.83
N LYS A 30 -12.18 -0.66 -4.39
CA LYS A 30 -12.35 -1.94 -3.70
C LYS A 30 -11.18 -2.88 -4.01
N TRP A 31 -10.65 -3.49 -2.96
CA TRP A 31 -9.56 -4.46 -3.02
C TRP A 31 -10.00 -5.75 -2.36
N ILE A 32 -9.88 -6.86 -3.08
CA ILE A 32 -10.28 -8.18 -2.61
C ILE A 32 -9.05 -8.94 -2.11
N VAL A 33 -9.17 -9.60 -0.96
CA VAL A 33 -8.14 -10.51 -0.46
C VAL A 33 -8.13 -11.76 -1.34
N ILE A 34 -7.04 -11.96 -2.08
CA ILE A 34 -6.83 -13.14 -2.92
C ILE A 34 -5.93 -14.18 -2.24
N GLU A 35 -5.14 -13.76 -1.25
CA GLU A 35 -4.37 -14.65 -0.38
C GLU A 35 -4.13 -13.98 0.97
N ALA A 36 -4.11 -14.76 2.05
CA ALA A 36 -3.75 -14.27 3.37
C ALA A 36 -2.83 -15.24 4.12
N LEU A 37 -1.88 -14.66 4.86
CA LEU A 37 -1.04 -15.38 5.82
C LEU A 37 -1.36 -14.92 7.24
N ARG A 38 -1.35 -15.86 8.18
CA ARG A 38 -1.38 -15.64 9.63
C ARG A 38 -0.14 -16.30 10.22
N ASN A 39 0.73 -15.53 10.86
CA ASN A 39 2.05 -15.98 11.34
C ASN A 39 2.82 -16.75 10.25
N ASN A 40 2.91 -16.16 9.05
CA ASN A 40 3.58 -16.71 7.88
C ASN A 40 3.03 -18.05 7.35
N LYS A 41 1.86 -18.48 7.83
CA LYS A 41 1.15 -19.66 7.32
C LYS A 41 -0.12 -19.24 6.59
N LYS A 42 -0.38 -19.84 5.42
CA LYS A 42 -1.59 -19.56 4.66
C LYS A 42 -2.84 -19.84 5.52
N THR A 43 -3.84 -18.98 5.41
CA THR A 43 -5.11 -19.14 6.12
C THR A 43 -6.29 -18.84 5.20
N ASN A 44 -7.33 -19.65 5.30
CA ASN A 44 -8.55 -19.49 4.50
C ASN A 44 -9.63 -18.71 5.28
N THR A 45 -9.40 -18.36 6.55
CA THR A 45 -10.38 -17.63 7.38
C THR A 45 -10.63 -16.20 6.92
N LEU A 46 -9.80 -15.71 5.99
CA LEU A 46 -9.85 -14.36 5.44
C LEU A 46 -10.26 -14.38 3.95
N GLU A 47 -10.65 -15.54 3.42
CA GLU A 47 -11.25 -15.64 2.10
C GLU A 47 -12.55 -14.83 2.06
N GLY A 48 -12.76 -14.07 0.98
CA GLY A 48 -13.90 -13.18 0.85
C GLY A 48 -13.78 -11.86 1.63
N ALA A 49 -12.66 -11.64 2.34
CA ALA A 49 -12.40 -10.34 2.94
C ALA A 49 -12.08 -9.27 1.88
N PHE A 50 -12.47 -8.03 2.15
CA PHE A 50 -12.20 -6.89 1.27
C PHE A 50 -11.75 -5.65 2.05
N PHE A 51 -11.11 -4.73 1.34
CA PHE A 51 -10.77 -3.39 1.81
C PHE A 51 -11.27 -2.39 0.76
N TYR A 52 -12.24 -1.55 1.12
CA TYR A 52 -12.76 -0.49 0.28
C TYR A 52 -12.26 0.86 0.82
N PHE A 53 -11.42 1.51 0.02
CA PHE A 53 -10.88 2.83 0.34
C PHE A 53 -11.65 3.91 -0.41
N ASP A 54 -12.37 4.73 0.33
CA ASP A 54 -12.82 6.05 -0.12
C ASP A 54 -11.75 7.10 0.25
N GLN A 55 -11.96 8.40 -0.02
CA GLN A 55 -10.95 9.46 0.19
C GLN A 55 -10.32 9.46 1.59
N HIS A 56 -11.11 9.17 2.63
CA HIS A 56 -10.65 9.21 4.03
C HIS A 56 -11.13 8.06 4.89
N ILE A 57 -12.02 7.21 4.36
CA ILE A 57 -12.68 6.14 5.10
C ILE A 57 -12.31 4.80 4.47
N LEU A 58 -11.90 3.86 5.31
CA LEU A 58 -11.75 2.46 4.98
C LEU A 58 -13.00 1.72 5.46
N THR A 59 -13.65 0.97 4.57
CA THR A 59 -14.65 -0.04 4.92
C THR A 59 -14.08 -1.43 4.67
N THR A 60 -14.17 -2.34 5.65
CA THR A 60 -13.60 -3.70 5.54
C THR A 60 -14.33 -4.69 6.43
N ASN A 61 -14.31 -5.97 6.05
CA ASN A 61 -14.89 -7.08 6.81
C ASN A 61 -13.85 -8.07 7.39
N PHE A 62 -12.55 -7.75 7.36
CA PHE A 62 -11.50 -8.72 7.74
C PHE A 62 -11.58 -9.19 9.22
N MET A 63 -12.33 -8.48 10.06
CA MET A 63 -12.56 -8.80 11.47
C MET A 63 -13.85 -9.59 11.73
N GLY A 64 -14.52 -10.10 10.67
CA GLY A 64 -15.70 -10.97 10.77
C GLY A 64 -17.04 -10.26 10.50
N GLY A 65 -17.06 -8.93 10.46
CA GLY A 65 -18.20 -8.11 10.05
C GLY A 65 -17.71 -6.80 9.43
N GLU A 66 -18.58 -6.09 8.71
CA GLU A 66 -18.22 -4.80 8.12
C GLU A 66 -17.95 -3.75 9.19
N ASN A 67 -16.79 -3.13 9.10
CA ASN A 67 -16.31 -2.09 9.99
C ASN A 67 -15.79 -0.92 9.17
N GLN A 68 -15.89 0.27 9.74
CA GLN A 68 -15.36 1.49 9.16
C GLN A 68 -14.31 2.12 10.07
N ALA A 69 -13.26 2.68 9.48
CA ALA A 69 -12.30 3.53 10.16
C ALA A 69 -11.87 4.67 9.25
N GLY A 70 -11.51 5.80 9.85
CA GLY A 70 -10.72 6.79 9.13
C GLY A 70 -9.33 6.24 8.83
N TYR A 71 -8.64 6.76 7.82
CA TYR A 71 -7.24 6.40 7.60
C TYR A 71 -6.38 7.57 7.11
N GLN A 72 -5.08 7.43 7.29
CA GLN A 72 -4.06 8.31 6.71
C GLN A 72 -2.98 7.44 6.06
N LEU A 73 -2.54 7.84 4.86
CA LEU A 73 -1.46 7.17 4.14
C LEU A 73 -0.25 8.10 4.06
N ALA A 74 0.89 7.64 4.58
CA ALA A 74 2.16 8.34 4.46
C ALA A 74 3.21 7.38 3.90
N LYS A 75 3.67 7.64 2.67
CA LYS A 75 4.53 6.73 1.89
C LYS A 75 3.85 5.36 1.71
N ASN A 76 4.24 4.38 2.50
CA ASN A 76 3.74 3.00 2.45
C ASN A 76 3.18 2.56 3.81
N VAL A 77 2.86 3.51 4.68
CA VAL A 77 2.30 3.25 6.00
C VAL A 77 0.88 3.80 6.02
N LEU A 78 -0.08 2.89 6.13
CA LEU A 78 -1.50 3.19 6.29
C LEU A 78 -1.82 3.10 7.78
N GLN A 79 -2.12 4.23 8.40
CA GLN A 79 -2.57 4.29 9.78
C GLN A 79 -4.09 4.37 9.80
N LEU A 80 -4.74 3.41 10.46
CA LEU A 80 -6.17 3.53 10.77
C LEU A 80 -6.35 4.47 11.96
N THR A 81 -7.39 5.28 11.88
CA THR A 81 -7.80 6.27 12.87
C THR A 81 -9.30 6.14 13.10
N LYS A 82 -9.82 6.64 14.23
CA LYS A 82 -11.27 6.69 14.52
C LYS A 82 -11.98 5.33 14.34
N GLY A 83 -11.92 4.49 15.36
CA GLY A 83 -12.65 3.21 15.43
C GLY A 83 -11.74 1.98 15.42
N MET A 84 -10.55 2.09 14.81
CA MET A 84 -9.50 1.07 14.85
C MET A 84 -8.13 1.75 14.96
N ASP A 85 -7.23 1.21 15.77
CA ASP A 85 -5.84 1.67 15.88
C ASP A 85 -4.89 0.56 15.40
N TYR A 86 -4.81 0.44 14.08
CA TYR A 86 -3.94 -0.53 13.40
C TYR A 86 -3.09 0.19 12.36
N THR A 87 -1.81 -0.17 12.31
CA THR A 87 -0.88 0.27 11.29
C THR A 87 -0.69 -0.86 10.28
N PHE A 88 -0.82 -0.53 8.99
CA PHE A 88 -0.51 -1.44 7.90
C PHE A 88 0.68 -0.92 7.10
N HIS A 89 1.59 -1.83 6.75
CA HIS A 89 2.67 -1.59 5.80
C HIS A 89 2.25 -2.11 4.43
N LEU A 90 2.29 -1.23 3.43
CA LEU A 90 1.91 -1.54 2.06
C LEU A 90 3.17 -1.81 1.23
N GLU A 91 3.12 -2.81 0.37
CA GLU A 91 4.19 -3.15 -0.56
C GLU A 91 3.61 -3.31 -1.97
N ARG A 92 4.25 -2.66 -2.94
CA ARG A 92 3.90 -2.83 -4.35
C ARG A 92 4.41 -4.17 -4.85
N THR A 93 3.58 -4.89 -5.58
CA THR A 93 4.02 -6.11 -6.28
C THR A 93 4.34 -5.79 -7.74
N PRO A 94 5.11 -6.65 -8.45
CA PRO A 94 5.30 -6.53 -9.89
C PRO A 94 4.00 -6.72 -10.69
N GLU A 95 2.98 -7.34 -10.09
CA GLU A 95 1.69 -7.60 -10.73
C GLU A 95 0.81 -6.35 -10.65
N LEU A 96 0.31 -5.89 -11.81
CA LEU A 96 -0.51 -4.68 -11.90
C LEU A 96 -1.82 -4.87 -11.15
N GLY A 97 -2.20 -3.87 -10.34
CA GLY A 97 -3.42 -3.91 -9.54
C GLY A 97 -3.33 -4.87 -8.35
N VAL A 98 -2.12 -5.29 -7.96
CA VAL A 98 -1.89 -6.15 -6.81
C VAL A 98 -0.92 -5.51 -5.82
N ILE A 99 -1.33 -5.48 -4.56
CA ILE A 99 -0.52 -4.96 -3.44
C ILE A 99 -0.50 -5.99 -2.31
N VAL A 100 0.48 -5.85 -1.43
CA VAL A 100 0.54 -6.59 -0.17
C VAL A 100 0.34 -5.60 0.98
N MET A 101 -0.57 -5.93 1.89
CA MET A 101 -0.75 -5.22 3.17
C MET A 101 -0.29 -6.12 4.31
N LYS A 102 0.58 -5.62 5.18
CA LYS A 102 1.08 -6.33 6.36
C LYS A 102 0.72 -5.57 7.62
N THR A 103 0.31 -6.28 8.67
CA THR A 103 0.06 -5.68 9.97
C THR A 103 0.36 -6.68 11.08
N LYS A 104 0.46 -6.18 12.30
CA LYS A 104 0.57 -7.00 13.50
C LYS A 104 -0.56 -6.62 14.45
N ILE A 105 -1.44 -7.57 14.71
CA ILE A 105 -2.56 -7.41 15.64
C ILE A 105 -2.22 -8.21 16.88
N GLN A 106 -2.01 -7.50 18.00
CA GLN A 106 -1.45 -8.06 19.23
C GLN A 106 -0.10 -8.74 18.97
N LYS A 107 -0.03 -10.07 19.00
CA LYS A 107 1.19 -10.85 18.73
C LYS A 107 1.12 -11.62 17.41
N THR A 108 0.04 -11.47 16.64
CA THR A 108 -0.20 -12.22 15.41
C THR A 108 0.13 -11.35 14.21
N GLU A 109 0.98 -11.87 13.33
CA GLU A 109 1.33 -11.23 12.07
C GLU A 109 0.32 -11.62 11.00
N PHE A 110 -0.14 -10.63 10.25
CA PHE A 110 -1.04 -10.81 9.13
C PHE A 110 -0.41 -10.22 7.86
N LEU A 111 -0.55 -10.96 6.77
CA LEU A 111 -0.24 -10.51 5.43
C LEU A 111 -1.47 -10.74 4.56
N PHE A 112 -1.88 -9.73 3.83
CA PHE A 112 -2.98 -9.77 2.86
C PHE A 112 -2.41 -9.46 1.49
N LYS A 113 -2.51 -10.40 0.55
CA LYS A 113 -2.31 -10.12 -0.87
C LYS A 113 -3.65 -9.67 -1.43
N LEU A 114 -3.69 -8.43 -1.93
CA LEU A 114 -4.90 -7.77 -2.37
C LEU A 114 -4.87 -7.56 -3.87
N LYS A 115 -6.01 -7.75 -4.53
CA LYS A 115 -6.22 -7.42 -5.93
C LYS A 115 -7.31 -6.37 -6.06
N LYS A 116 -7.06 -5.31 -6.84
CA LYS A 116 -8.05 -4.29 -7.15
C LYS A 116 -9.19 -4.90 -7.98
N GLU A 117 -10.42 -4.61 -7.61
CA GLU A 117 -11.63 -5.01 -8.35
C GLU A 117 -11.78 -4.25 -9.67
#